data_AF-A0A5P6VRH3-F1
#
_entry.id   AF-A0A5P6VRH3-F1
#
_cell.length_a   1.000
_cell.length_b   1.000
_cell.length_c   1.000
_cell.angle_alpha   90.00
_cell.angle_beta   90.00
_cell.angle_gamma   90.00
#
_symmetry.space_group_name_H-M   'P 1'
#
loop_
_entity.id
_entity.type
_entity.pdbx_description
1 polymer ?
#
loop_
_entity_poly.entity_id
_entity_poly.type
_entity_poly.pdbx_seq_one_letter_code
_entity_poly.pdbx_strand_id
1 'polypeptide(L)'
;MSRASWTVFWNEYSSDTYLYGSQIDYEAKNNVHFKNELMPPGTIIKQWYSLTNYQAQRIEPSLPIIDGESKYRIKVNVETPDERGYLIRLVFLDRYEREAGDFTVRGKEAEFSCPLKTYSYRMQLINAGMKEFIFHSVIIEEI
;
A
#
# COMPACT_ATOMS: atom_id res chain seq x y z
N MET A 1 1.87 21.97 -17.32
CA MET A 1 0.97 20.81 -17.17
C MET A 1 1.22 20.23 -15.79
N SER A 2 0.22 20.21 -14.91
CA SER A 2 0.38 19.68 -13.55
C SER A 2 0.39 18.15 -13.63
N ARG A 3 1.50 17.52 -13.27
CA ARG A 3 1.58 16.07 -13.06
C ARG A 3 0.66 15.69 -11.91
N ALA A 4 -0.05 14.58 -12.03
CA ALA A 4 -0.99 14.16 -11.01
C ALA A 4 -0.26 13.58 -9.78
N SER A 5 -0.82 13.82 -8.59
CA SER A 5 -0.28 13.34 -7.32
C SER A 5 -1.42 12.94 -6.40
N TRP A 6 -1.29 11.77 -5.78
CA TRP A 6 -2.33 11.15 -4.97
C TRP A 6 -1.74 10.72 -3.63
N THR A 7 -2.42 11.04 -2.53
CA THR A 7 -2.04 10.62 -1.18
C THR A 7 -3.00 9.55 -0.67
N VAL A 8 -2.43 8.39 -0.35
CA VAL A 8 -3.11 7.20 0.16
C VAL A 8 -2.94 7.16 1.68
N PHE A 9 -4.06 7.04 2.38
CA PHE A 9 -4.12 6.97 3.84
C PHE A 9 -4.58 5.59 4.31
N TRP A 10 -4.33 5.28 5.58
CA TRP A 10 -4.87 4.09 6.23
C TRP A 10 -6.10 4.50 7.03
N ASN A 11 -7.29 4.31 6.45
CA ASN A 11 -8.55 4.65 7.11
C ASN A 11 -9.08 3.47 7.94
N GLU A 12 -9.77 3.75 9.03
CA GLU A 12 -10.40 2.75 9.91
C GLU A 12 -11.39 1.82 9.18
N TYR A 13 -12.08 2.34 8.16
CA TYR A 13 -13.04 1.59 7.33
C TYR A 13 -12.40 0.74 6.23
N SER A 14 -11.08 0.84 6.04
CA SER A 14 -10.40 0.07 5.00
C SER A 14 -10.24 -1.38 5.46
N SER A 15 -10.93 -2.32 4.81
CA SER A 15 -10.79 -3.76 5.06
C SER A 15 -9.41 -4.27 4.61
N ASP A 16 -9.07 -5.52 4.94
CA ASP A 16 -7.77 -6.16 4.68
C ASP A 16 -6.58 -5.62 5.47
N THR A 17 -6.77 -5.61 6.79
CA THR A 17 -5.73 -5.34 7.79
C THR A 17 -5.48 -6.61 8.62
N TYR A 18 -4.21 -6.89 8.95
CA TYR A 18 -3.85 -8.00 9.82
C TYR A 18 -4.17 -7.70 11.28
N LEU A 19 -5.24 -8.29 11.80
CA LEU A 19 -5.77 -8.03 13.15
C LEU A 19 -5.30 -9.03 14.22
N TYR A 20 -4.76 -10.18 13.84
CA TYR A 20 -4.42 -11.25 14.79
C TYR A 20 -3.27 -10.83 15.72
N GLY A 21 -3.62 -10.52 16.98
CA GLY A 21 -2.68 -10.05 17.99
C GLY A 21 -2.17 -8.63 17.76
N SER A 22 -2.77 -7.90 16.82
CA SER A 22 -2.39 -6.52 16.51
C SER A 22 -3.18 -5.53 17.36
N GLN A 23 -2.48 -4.53 17.87
CA GLN A 23 -3.07 -3.30 18.42
C GLN A 23 -2.94 -2.22 17.35
N ILE A 24 -4.04 -1.52 17.06
CA ILE A 24 -4.09 -0.48 16.03
C ILE A 24 -4.85 0.71 16.58
N ASP A 25 -4.16 1.84 16.70
CA ASP A 25 -4.71 3.09 17.20
C ASP A 25 -4.79 4.10 16.05
N TYR A 26 -6.01 4.48 15.69
CA TYR A 26 -6.29 5.48 14.65
C TYR A 26 -6.33 6.88 15.27
N GLU A 27 -5.17 7.45 15.60
CA GLU A 27 -5.08 8.77 16.23
C GLU A 27 -5.54 9.89 15.27
N ALA A 28 -5.17 9.79 13.99
CA ALA A 28 -5.62 10.67 12.93
C ALA A 28 -5.56 9.97 11.57
N LYS A 29 -6.14 10.58 10.53
CA LYS A 29 -6.11 10.05 9.15
C LYS A 29 -4.70 9.76 8.64
N ASN A 30 -3.73 10.59 9.05
CA ASN A 30 -2.32 10.52 8.71
C ASN A 30 -1.47 10.04 9.90
N ASN A 31 -2.06 9.38 10.89
CA ASN A 31 -1.37 8.87 12.05
C ASN A 31 -2.09 7.62 12.55
N VAL A 32 -1.64 6.47 12.02
CA VAL A 32 -2.10 5.15 12.45
C VAL A 32 -0.94 4.44 13.11
N HIS A 33 -1.05 4.22 14.41
CA HIS A 33 -0.08 3.46 15.17
C HIS A 33 -0.45 1.98 15.14
N PHE A 34 0.53 1.14 14.84
CA PHE A 34 0.35 -0.31 14.78
C PHE A 34 1.41 -0.99 15.64
N LYS A 35 0.99 -1.98 16.42
CA LYS A 35 1.88 -2.81 17.23
C LYS A 35 1.48 -4.28 17.21
N ASN A 36 2.45 -5.17 16.96
CA ASN A 36 2.31 -6.61 17.07
C ASN A 36 3.68 -7.28 17.30
N GLU A 37 3.91 -7.78 18.52
CA GLU A 37 5.17 -8.41 18.95
C GLU A 37 5.42 -9.80 18.34
N LEU A 38 4.36 -10.49 17.91
CA LEU A 38 4.38 -11.88 17.48
C LEU A 38 4.10 -12.05 15.98
N MET A 39 4.01 -10.94 15.25
CA MET A 39 3.74 -10.96 13.81
C MET A 39 4.90 -11.58 13.03
N PRO A 40 4.68 -12.67 12.28
CA PRO A 40 5.74 -13.26 11.46
C PRO A 40 6.23 -12.29 10.37
N PRO A 41 7.53 -12.27 10.05
CA PRO A 41 8.05 -11.61 8.86
C PRO A 41 7.40 -12.18 7.58
N GLY A 42 7.17 -11.33 6.59
CA GLY A 42 6.47 -11.67 5.35
C GLY A 42 4.94 -11.55 5.43
N THR A 43 4.38 -11.28 6.62
CA THR A 43 2.94 -11.05 6.79
C THR A 43 2.50 -9.76 6.11
N ILE A 44 1.44 -9.82 5.31
CA ILE A 44 0.80 -8.62 4.77
C ILE A 44 0.01 -7.97 5.90
N ILE A 45 0.46 -6.78 6.31
CA ILE A 45 -0.16 -6.00 7.38
C ILE A 45 -1.41 -5.29 6.87
N LYS A 46 -1.31 -4.70 5.67
CA LYS A 46 -2.38 -3.89 5.10
C LYS A 46 -2.40 -3.97 3.58
N GLN A 47 -3.59 -3.99 3.00
CA GLN A 47 -3.79 -3.90 1.55
C GLN A 47 -4.69 -2.73 1.15
N TRP A 48 -4.35 -2.13 0.02
CA TRP A 48 -5.13 -1.10 -0.66
C TRP A 48 -5.33 -1.50 -2.12
N TYR A 49 -6.41 -1.02 -2.74
CA TYR A 49 -6.85 -1.46 -4.07
C TYR A 49 -7.19 -0.27 -4.97
N SER A 50 -6.85 -0.37 -6.26
CA SER A 50 -7.20 0.63 -7.28
C SER A 50 -8.60 0.45 -7.84
N LEU A 51 -9.09 -0.78 -7.82
CA LEU A 51 -10.42 -1.17 -8.26
C LEU A 51 -10.94 -2.19 -7.26
N THR A 52 -12.16 -1.99 -6.79
CA THR A 52 -12.84 -2.89 -5.86
C THR A 52 -14.23 -3.21 -6.38
N ASN A 53 -14.71 -4.42 -6.12
CA ASN A 53 -16.10 -4.76 -6.35
C ASN A 53 -16.90 -4.47 -5.08
N TYR A 54 -17.48 -3.28 -5.00
CA TYR A 54 -18.18 -2.79 -3.80
C TYR A 54 -19.27 -3.75 -3.30
N GLN A 55 -19.97 -4.45 -4.21
CA GLN A 55 -21.04 -5.39 -3.85
C GLN A 55 -20.53 -6.64 -3.12
N ALA A 56 -19.30 -7.06 -3.39
CA ALA A 56 -18.70 -8.25 -2.81
C ALA A 56 -17.82 -7.94 -1.58
N GLN A 57 -17.08 -6.82 -1.63
CA GLN A 57 -16.02 -6.54 -0.67
C GLN A 57 -16.36 -5.41 0.31
N ARG A 58 -17.32 -4.52 -0.01
CA ARG A 58 -17.59 -3.27 0.75
C ARG A 58 -16.34 -2.41 0.97
N ILE A 59 -15.29 -2.59 0.16
CA ILE A 59 -14.05 -1.81 0.19
C ILE A 59 -14.17 -0.71 -0.86
N GLU A 60 -13.94 0.54 -0.47
CA GLU A 60 -13.80 1.64 -1.42
C GLU A 60 -12.39 1.64 -2.04
N PRO A 61 -12.25 1.88 -3.36
CA PRO A 61 -10.95 1.98 -3.98
C PRO A 61 -10.22 3.21 -3.43
N SER A 62 -9.01 2.98 -2.92
CA SER A 62 -8.20 4.01 -2.25
C SER A 62 -6.93 4.36 -3.03
N LEU A 63 -6.66 3.64 -4.12
CA LEU A 63 -5.53 3.88 -5.00
C LEU A 63 -6.00 4.54 -6.30
N PRO A 64 -5.21 5.46 -6.89
CA PRO A 64 -5.52 6.03 -8.18
C PRO A 64 -5.40 4.99 -9.29
N ILE A 65 -6.09 5.19 -10.40
CA ILE A 65 -5.84 4.44 -11.64
C ILE A 65 -4.50 4.90 -12.21
N ILE A 66 -3.66 3.95 -12.60
CA ILE A 66 -2.39 4.18 -13.28
C ILE A 66 -2.42 3.47 -14.63
N ASP A 67 -1.72 4.02 -15.62
CA ASP A 67 -1.57 3.43 -16.95
C ASP A 67 -0.15 2.88 -17.15
N GLY A 68 0.01 1.98 -18.13
CA GLY A 68 1.30 1.34 -18.41
C GLY A 68 2.23 2.15 -19.32
N GLU A 69 1.84 3.36 -19.72
CA GLU A 69 2.61 4.23 -20.61
C GLU A 69 3.39 5.28 -19.81
N SER A 70 2.86 5.70 -18.66
CA SER A 70 3.45 6.66 -17.75
C SER A 70 4.46 6.06 -16.76
N LYS A 71 5.34 6.93 -16.24
CA LYS A 71 6.21 6.62 -15.10
C LYS A 71 5.62 7.22 -13.85
N TYR A 72 5.76 6.50 -12.74
CA TYR A 72 5.29 6.94 -11.45
C TYR A 72 6.41 6.89 -10.43
N ARG A 73 6.31 7.76 -9.43
CA ARG A 73 7.10 7.69 -8.21
C ARG A 73 6.19 7.38 -7.04
N ILE A 74 6.65 6.48 -6.18
CA ILE A 74 6.01 6.18 -4.91
C ILE A 74 6.90 6.69 -3.78
N LYS A 75 6.31 7.43 -2.84
CA LYS A 75 6.93 7.87 -1.59
C LYS A 75 6.19 7.27 -0.41
N VAL A 76 6.90 6.66 0.52
CA VAL A 76 6.35 5.90 1.64
C VAL A 76 6.72 6.61 2.94
N ASN A 77 5.70 7.09 3.66
CA ASN A 77 5.85 7.78 4.93
C ASN A 77 5.39 6.84 6.05
N VAL A 78 6.34 6.04 6.52
CA VAL A 78 6.18 5.14 7.67
C VAL A 78 7.33 5.39 8.62
N GLU A 79 7.00 5.72 9.87
CA GLU A 79 7.97 5.87 10.94
C GLU A 79 8.14 4.52 11.65
N THR A 80 9.40 4.09 11.72
CA THR A 80 9.81 2.88 12.44
C THR A 80 11.03 3.23 13.30
N PRO A 81 11.26 2.55 14.44
CA PRO A 81 12.41 2.83 15.30
C PRO A 81 13.76 2.79 14.57
N ASP A 82 13.91 1.90 13.59
CA ASP A 82 15.17 1.66 12.88
C ASP A 82 15.15 2.16 11.41
N GLU A 83 14.14 2.94 11.01
CA GLU A 83 13.86 3.35 9.62
C GLU A 83 13.80 2.18 8.60
N ARG A 84 13.54 0.97 9.08
CA ARG A 84 13.55 -0.29 8.34
C ARG A 84 12.49 -1.25 8.92
N GLY A 85 12.34 -2.42 8.31
CA GLY A 85 11.46 -3.47 8.82
C GLY A 85 10.08 -3.53 8.18
N TYR A 86 9.85 -2.78 7.10
CA TYR A 86 8.68 -2.93 6.22
C TYR A 86 9.08 -3.04 4.75
N LEU A 87 8.14 -3.51 3.93
CA LEU A 87 8.21 -3.49 2.47
C LEU A 87 6.87 -3.00 1.92
N ILE A 88 6.90 -2.24 0.83
CA ILE A 88 5.70 -2.01 0.02
C ILE A 88 5.80 -2.87 -1.24
N ARG A 89 4.79 -3.67 -1.52
CA ARG A 89 4.67 -4.42 -2.78
C ARG A 89 3.46 -3.92 -3.57
N LEU A 90 3.70 -3.47 -4.79
CA LEU A 90 2.66 -3.20 -5.78
C LEU A 90 2.47 -4.47 -6.60
N VAL A 91 1.26 -5.02 -6.64
CA VAL A 91 0.92 -6.19 -7.46
C VAL A 91 -0.02 -5.73 -8.56
N PHE A 92 0.43 -5.85 -9.81
CA PHE A 92 -0.32 -5.47 -11.00
C PHE A 92 -1.16 -6.65 -11.47
N LEU A 93 -2.42 -6.39 -11.81
CA LEU A 93 -3.40 -7.40 -12.20
C LEU A 93 -3.91 -7.10 -13.60
N ASP A 94 -4.13 -8.14 -14.41
CA ASP A 94 -4.82 -8.01 -15.69
C ASP A 94 -6.35 -7.95 -15.51
N ARG A 95 -7.08 -7.81 -16.63
CA ARG A 95 -8.54 -7.74 -16.65
C ARG A 95 -9.26 -9.00 -16.13
N TYR A 96 -8.53 -10.09 -15.93
CA TYR A 96 -9.03 -11.37 -15.41
C TYR A 96 -8.52 -11.63 -13.98
N GLU A 97 -8.05 -10.59 -13.29
CA GLU A 97 -7.51 -10.63 -11.92
C GLU A 97 -6.27 -11.51 -11.76
N ARG A 98 -5.52 -11.75 -12.84
CA ARG A 98 -4.27 -12.52 -12.80
C ARG A 98 -3.09 -11.59 -12.60
N GLU A 99 -2.11 -12.02 -11.82
CA GLU A 99 -0.88 -11.27 -11.61
C GLU A 99 -0.13 -11.05 -12.94
N ALA A 100 -0.10 -9.79 -13.35
CA ALA A 100 0.59 -9.32 -14.55
C ALA A 100 2.08 -9.07 -14.28
N GLY A 101 2.41 -8.74 -13.03
CA GLY A 101 3.74 -8.50 -12.49
C GLY A 101 3.65 -7.84 -11.11
N ASP A 102 4.80 -7.60 -10.48
CA ASP A 102 4.86 -6.86 -9.22
C ASP A 102 6.10 -5.98 -9.13
N PHE A 103 6.06 -5.03 -8.19
CA PHE A 103 7.16 -4.12 -7.88
C PHE A 103 7.29 -3.97 -6.37
N THR A 104 8.49 -4.19 -5.83
CA THR A 104 8.74 -4.10 -4.38
C THR A 104 9.62 -2.89 -4.07
N VAL A 105 9.13 -2.01 -3.21
CA VAL A 105 9.83 -0.85 -2.66
C VAL A 105 10.52 -1.26 -1.36
N ARG A 106 11.85 -1.09 -1.32
CA ARG A 106 12.70 -1.29 -0.14
C ARG A 106 13.27 0.06 0.29
N GLY A 107 12.44 0.93 0.86
CA GLY A 107 12.85 2.28 1.26
C GLY A 107 11.68 3.26 1.33
N LYS A 108 12.02 4.55 1.38
CA LYS A 108 11.05 5.65 1.44
C LYS A 108 10.60 6.16 0.07
N GLU A 109 11.32 5.83 -1.01
CA GLU A 109 10.99 6.33 -2.34
C GLU A 109 11.48 5.36 -3.42
N ALA A 110 10.71 5.22 -4.51
CA ALA A 110 11.11 4.49 -5.70
C ALA A 110 10.34 4.96 -6.94
N GLU A 111 10.94 4.81 -8.12
CA GLU A 111 10.26 5.01 -9.41
C GLU A 111 9.87 3.66 -10.01
N PHE A 112 8.68 3.59 -10.61
CA PHE A 112 8.15 2.37 -11.20
C PHE A 112 7.31 2.68 -12.46
N SER A 113 7.16 1.64 -13.29
CA SER A 113 6.20 1.59 -14.39
C SER A 113 5.40 0.31 -14.24
N CYS A 114 4.10 0.35 -14.54
CA CYS A 114 3.29 -0.86 -14.54
C CYS A 114 3.30 -1.50 -15.95
N PRO A 115 3.10 -2.82 -16.06
CA PRO A 115 2.97 -3.47 -17.36
C PRO A 115 1.80 -2.89 -18.18
N LEU A 116 1.92 -2.81 -19.51
CA LEU A 116 0.86 -2.34 -20.42
C LEU A 116 -0.48 -3.09 -20.27
N LYS A 117 -0.44 -4.34 -19.81
CA LYS A 117 -1.61 -5.19 -19.55
C LYS A 117 -2.28 -4.94 -18.19
N THR A 118 -1.79 -3.98 -17.40
CA THR A 118 -2.33 -3.67 -16.08
C THR A 118 -3.73 -3.09 -16.23
N TYR A 119 -4.69 -3.75 -15.61
CA TYR A 119 -6.07 -3.29 -15.52
C TYR A 119 -6.37 -2.73 -14.13
N SER A 120 -5.84 -3.36 -13.09
CA SER A 120 -5.90 -2.90 -11.71
C SER A 120 -4.62 -3.24 -10.97
N TYR A 121 -4.44 -2.69 -9.78
CA TYR A 121 -3.35 -3.08 -8.90
C TYR A 121 -3.75 -2.98 -7.44
N ARG A 122 -2.96 -3.63 -6.60
CA ARG A 122 -3.04 -3.54 -5.16
C ARG A 122 -1.69 -3.17 -4.58
N MET A 123 -1.71 -2.42 -3.50
CA MET A 123 -0.55 -2.10 -2.70
C MET A 123 -0.59 -2.89 -1.41
N GLN A 124 0.51 -3.51 -1.03
CA GLN A 124 0.64 -4.32 0.18
C GLN A 124 1.73 -3.73 1.06
N LEU A 125 1.39 -3.40 2.31
CA LEU A 125 2.37 -3.16 3.37
C LEU A 125 2.70 -4.50 4.02
N ILE A 126 3.97 -4.90 3.95
CA ILE A 126 4.43 -6.21 4.40
C ILE A 126 5.41 -6.02 5.55
N ASN A 127 5.23 -6.82 6.61
CA ASN A 127 6.17 -6.89 7.72
C ASN A 127 7.50 -7.47 7.24
N ALA A 128 8.60 -6.80 7.51
CA ALA A 128 9.96 -7.28 7.28
C ALA A 128 10.80 -7.30 8.57
N GLY A 129 10.16 -7.50 9.72
CA GLY A 129 10.80 -7.63 11.03
C GLY A 129 10.49 -6.50 12.01
N MET A 130 9.54 -5.61 11.70
CA MET A 130 9.09 -4.59 12.63
C MET A 130 7.98 -5.11 13.55
N LYS A 131 7.99 -4.59 14.78
CA LYS A 131 7.00 -4.91 15.81
C LYS A 131 6.04 -3.76 16.07
N GLU A 132 6.48 -2.54 15.79
CA GLU A 132 5.76 -1.31 16.04
C GLU A 132 6.14 -0.26 14.99
N PHE A 133 5.16 0.50 14.51
CA PHE A 133 5.37 1.56 13.53
C PHE A 133 4.21 2.56 13.54
N ILE A 134 4.46 3.74 12.98
CA ILE A 134 3.43 4.74 12.69
C ILE A 134 3.32 4.91 11.18
N PHE A 135 2.12 4.69 10.65
CA PHE A 135 1.82 4.94 9.24
C PHE A 135 1.22 6.33 9.08
N HIS A 136 1.82 7.13 8.18
CA HIS A 136 1.29 8.44 7.83
C HIS A 136 0.57 8.42 6.49
N SER A 137 1.28 8.04 5.43
CA SER A 137 0.74 8.01 4.08
C SER A 137 1.66 7.31 3.09
N VAL A 138 1.09 6.99 1.93
CA VAL A 138 1.87 6.71 0.72
C VAL A 138 1.46 7.72 -0.34
N ILE A 139 2.42 8.32 -1.03
CA ILE A 139 2.17 9.26 -2.13
C ILE A 139 2.56 8.58 -3.43
N ILE A 140 1.69 8.65 -4.43
CA ILE A 140 1.98 8.23 -5.80
C ILE A 140 1.91 9.49 -6.66
N GLU A 141 2.95 9.77 -7.44
CA GLU A 141 3.03 10.92 -8.34
C GLU A 141 3.43 10.47 -9.75
N GLU A 142 2.82 11.05 -10.77
CA GLU A 142 3.20 10.85 -12.17
C GLU A 142 4.47 11.68 -12.50
N ILE A 143 5.37 11.14 -13.33
CA ILE A 143 6.64 11.75 -13.76
C ILE A 143 6.65 11.92 -15.28
#